data_AF-A0A8D8I4N9-F1
#
_entry.id   AF-A0A8D8I4N9-F1
#
_cell.length_a   1.000
_cell.length_b   1.000
_cell.length_c   1.000
_cell.angle_alpha   90.00
_cell.angle_beta   90.00
_cell.angle_gamma   90.00
#
_symmetry.space_group_name_H-M   'P 1'
#
loop_
_entity.id
_entity.type
_entity.pdbx_description
1 polymer ?
#
loop_
_entity_poly.entity_id
_entity_poly.type
_entity_poly.pdbx_seq_one_letter_code
_entity_poly.pdbx_strand_id
1 'polypeptide(L)'
;ADDISLSLHRGIAETATMARYVGLDKLGKLMKYVSDNGGIRASLYKLYRMDEMKAGRMVGQDKYGNKYFEDPSQFYGRNRWVEYAPHFNLEYDGSQIPADWFGWMHYKTDLPPNRDGSRAQYPWMMDHSENLSGTKNQYMPYSTTRPKVEAWDPKKASKSE
;
A
#
# COMPACT_ATOMS: atom_id res chain seq x y z
N ALA A 1 -16.74 33.69 42.87
CA ALA A 1 -15.71 32.87 42.19
C ALA A 1 -16.17 32.43 40.79
N ASP A 2 -17.48 32.31 40.57
CA ASP A 2 -18.02 31.70 39.35
C ASP A 2 -17.95 32.60 38.09
N ASP A 3 -18.02 33.92 38.25
CA ASP A 3 -18.09 34.88 37.13
C ASP A 3 -16.74 35.08 36.40
N ILE A 4 -15.62 34.97 37.13
CA ILE A 4 -14.27 34.99 36.55
C ILE A 4 -14.04 33.70 35.75
N SER A 5 -14.58 32.57 36.23
CA SER A 5 -14.47 31.30 35.50
C SER A 5 -15.25 31.34 34.19
N LEU A 6 -16.44 31.94 34.19
CA LEU A 6 -17.33 32.07 33.03
C LEU A 6 -16.78 33.01 31.95
N SER A 7 -16.18 34.14 32.34
CA SER A 7 -15.53 35.07 31.40
C SER A 7 -14.27 34.46 30.77
N LEU A 8 -13.49 33.70 31.55
CA LEU A 8 -12.31 33.01 31.05
C LEU A 8 -12.66 31.88 30.07
N HIS A 9 -13.72 31.10 30.35
CA HIS A 9 -14.23 30.07 29.44
C HIS A 9 -14.78 30.67 28.14
N ARG A 10 -15.47 31.82 28.21
CA ARG A 10 -15.95 32.55 27.02
C ARG A 10 -14.79 33.09 26.18
N GLY A 11 -13.76 33.67 26.80
CA GLY A 11 -12.57 34.15 26.09
C GLY A 11 -11.76 33.03 25.42
N ILE A 12 -11.64 31.86 26.06
CA ILE A 12 -11.00 30.68 25.46
C ILE A 12 -11.84 30.14 24.28
N ALA A 13 -13.17 30.14 24.41
CA ALA A 13 -14.06 29.73 23.33
C ALA A 13 -14.00 30.72 22.14
N GLU A 14 -13.98 32.02 22.38
CA GLU A 14 -13.87 33.05 21.35
C GLU A 14 -12.52 32.97 20.62
N THR A 15 -11.41 32.84 21.35
CA THR A 15 -10.07 32.68 20.74
C THR A 15 -9.94 31.40 19.92
N ALA A 16 -10.52 30.28 20.38
CA ALA A 16 -10.57 29.04 19.59
C ALA A 16 -11.43 29.18 18.31
N THR A 17 -12.49 29.99 18.38
CA THR A 17 -13.38 30.25 17.23
C THR A 17 -12.72 31.20 16.21
N MET A 18 -12.01 32.23 16.69
CA MET A 18 -11.22 33.14 15.86
C MET A 18 -10.01 32.44 15.23
N ALA A 19 -9.31 31.56 15.96
CA ALA A 19 -8.20 30.78 15.42
C ALA A 19 -8.65 29.83 14.28
N ARG A 20 -9.85 29.25 14.38
CA ARG A 20 -10.48 28.50 13.29
C ARG A 20 -10.85 29.37 12.10
N TYR A 21 -11.33 30.59 12.35
CA TYR A 21 -11.70 31.54 11.29
C TYR A 21 -10.47 32.00 10.47
N VAL A 22 -9.34 32.25 11.14
CA VAL A 22 -8.06 32.61 10.50
C VAL A 22 -7.31 31.37 9.95
N GLY A 23 -7.74 30.16 10.31
CA GLY A 23 -7.15 28.90 9.83
C GLY A 23 -5.82 28.51 10.47
N LEU A 24 -5.48 29.08 11.62
CA LEU A 24 -4.26 28.76 12.38
C LEU A 24 -4.22 27.29 12.83
N ASP A 25 -5.39 26.70 13.06
CA ASP A 25 -5.55 25.28 13.37
C ASP A 25 -5.14 24.36 12.21
N LYS A 26 -5.39 24.78 10.96
CA LYS A 26 -4.97 24.05 9.75
C LYS A 26 -3.47 24.10 9.56
N LEU A 27 -2.85 25.27 9.82
CA LEU A 27 -1.39 25.42 9.79
C LEU A 27 -0.71 24.54 10.86
N GLY A 28 -1.26 24.49 12.07
CA GLY A 28 -0.76 23.60 13.12
C GLY A 28 -0.84 22.11 12.72
N LYS A 29 -1.94 21.68 12.10
CA LYS A 29 -2.08 20.32 11.55
C LYS A 29 -1.09 20.03 10.43
N LEU A 30 -0.88 20.98 9.51
CA LEU A 30 0.10 20.84 8.44
C LEU A 30 1.51 20.65 9.00
N MET A 31 1.91 21.48 9.96
CA MET A 31 3.23 21.36 10.61
C MET A 31 3.39 20.02 11.33
N LYS A 32 2.32 19.53 11.99
CA LYS A 32 2.30 18.18 12.57
C LYS A 32 2.53 17.11 11.51
N TYR A 33 1.80 17.14 10.39
CA TYR A 33 2.00 16.19 9.29
C TYR A 33 3.39 16.24 8.68
N VAL A 34 4.00 17.42 8.59
CA VAL A 34 5.38 17.57 8.13
C VAL A 34 6.35 16.90 9.10
N SER A 35 6.13 17.10 10.41
CA SER A 35 6.93 16.45 11.45
C SER A 35 6.77 14.93 11.45
N ASP A 36 5.52 14.44 11.41
CA ASP A 36 5.19 13.00 11.44
C ASP A 36 5.78 12.25 10.22
N ASN A 37 5.91 12.93 9.08
CA ASN A 37 6.50 12.37 7.87
C ASN A 37 8.04 12.39 7.83
N GLY A 38 8.71 12.89 8.87
CA GLY A 38 10.16 12.95 8.95
C GLY A 38 10.76 14.25 8.39
N GLY A 39 9.98 15.33 8.36
CA GLY A 39 10.43 16.67 7.98
C GLY A 39 10.12 17.05 6.53
N ILE A 40 10.39 18.32 6.21
CA ILE A 40 9.95 18.99 4.98
C ILE A 40 10.40 18.25 3.71
N ARG A 41 11.64 17.75 3.66
CA ARG A 41 12.18 17.03 2.49
C ARG A 41 11.46 15.71 2.24
N ALA A 42 11.19 14.96 3.30
CA ALA A 42 10.46 13.70 3.21
C ALA A 42 8.98 13.94 2.84
N SER A 43 8.36 14.98 3.42
CA SER A 43 7.01 15.41 3.06
C SER A 43 6.89 15.82 1.59
N LEU A 44 7.84 16.60 1.06
CA LEU A 44 7.89 16.98 -0.36
C LEU A 44 8.08 15.76 -1.27
N TYR A 45 8.94 14.81 -0.87
CA TYR A 45 9.11 13.57 -1.62
C TYR A 45 7.84 12.72 -1.64
N LYS A 46 7.15 12.59 -0.49
CA LYS A 46 5.87 11.89 -0.42
C LYS A 46 4.80 12.59 -1.25
N LEU A 47 4.75 13.91 -1.21
CA LEU A 47 3.84 14.69 -2.05
C LEU A 47 4.13 14.48 -3.54
N TYR A 48 5.39 14.43 -3.95
CA TYR A 48 5.78 14.16 -5.33
C TYR A 48 5.47 12.72 -5.79
N ARG A 49 5.62 11.73 -4.90
CA ARG A 49 5.46 10.31 -5.26
C ARG A 49 4.04 9.78 -5.09
N MET A 50 3.32 10.24 -4.07
CA MET A 50 2.02 9.71 -3.62
C MET A 50 0.88 10.72 -3.77
N ASP A 51 1.15 11.92 -4.30
CA ASP A 51 0.24 13.05 -4.45
C ASP A 51 -0.42 13.59 -3.16
N GLU A 52 -0.23 12.90 -2.02
CA GLU A 52 -0.83 13.25 -0.75
C GLU A 52 0.15 13.07 0.42
N MET A 53 0.11 14.02 1.36
CA MET A 53 0.77 13.91 2.65
C MET A 53 -0.19 13.32 3.68
N LYS A 54 -0.14 12.00 3.85
CA LYS A 54 -0.83 11.31 4.94
C LYS A 54 0.11 11.10 6.13
N ALA A 55 -0.45 11.03 7.32
CA ALA A 55 0.25 10.59 8.53
C ALA A 55 -0.64 9.56 9.23
N GLY A 56 -0.05 8.47 9.70
CA GLY A 56 -0.79 7.38 10.30
C GLY A 56 0.13 6.45 11.08
N ARG A 57 -0.48 5.50 11.78
CA ARG A 57 0.26 4.49 12.52
C ARG A 57 0.82 3.47 11.54
N MET A 58 2.10 3.18 11.62
CA MET A 58 2.72 2.06 10.89
C MET A 58 2.21 0.73 11.48
N VAL A 59 1.55 -0.07 10.66
CA VAL A 59 0.96 -1.37 11.03
C VAL A 59 1.98 -2.49 10.85
N GLY A 60 2.78 -2.43 9.79
CA GLY A 60 3.87 -3.36 9.52
C GLY A 60 4.54 -3.12 8.18
N GLN A 61 5.50 -3.98 7.87
CA GLN A 61 6.26 -3.99 6.63
C GLN A 61 6.23 -5.40 6.04
N ASP A 62 6.14 -5.52 4.72
CA ASP A 62 6.26 -6.81 4.03
C ASP A 62 7.71 -7.18 3.70
N LYS A 63 7.89 -8.40 3.15
CA LYS A 63 9.19 -8.90 2.72
C LYS A 63 9.84 -8.12 1.57
N TYR A 64 9.05 -7.38 0.79
CA TYR A 64 9.52 -6.58 -0.34
C TYR A 64 9.86 -5.15 0.05
N GLY A 65 9.59 -4.77 1.30
CA GLY A 65 9.89 -3.47 1.88
C GLY A 65 8.73 -2.47 1.82
N ASN A 66 7.55 -2.86 1.35
CA ASN A 66 6.37 -1.99 1.37
C ASN A 66 5.88 -1.82 2.81
N LYS A 67 5.52 -0.59 3.18
CA LYS A 67 5.09 -0.22 4.53
C LYS A 67 3.60 0.07 4.54
N TYR A 68 2.89 -0.50 5.50
CA TYR A 68 1.44 -0.38 5.61
C TYR A 68 1.07 0.51 6.78
N PHE A 69 0.14 1.43 6.55
CA PHE A 69 -0.28 2.44 7.51
C PHE A 69 -1.79 2.45 7.70
N GLU A 70 -2.22 2.81 8.91
CA GLU A 70 -3.63 2.96 9.27
C GLU A 70 -3.87 4.24 10.08
N ASP A 71 -4.94 4.96 9.75
CA ASP A 71 -5.49 6.06 10.53
C ASP A 71 -7.03 5.95 10.60
N PRO A 72 -7.58 5.45 11.72
CA PRO A 72 -9.03 5.30 11.91
C PRO A 72 -9.80 6.63 11.91
N SER A 73 -9.13 7.77 12.02
CA SER A 73 -9.79 9.08 11.97
C SER A 73 -10.17 9.51 10.54
N GLN A 74 -9.57 8.88 9.52
CA GLN A 74 -9.92 9.12 8.13
C GLN A 74 -11.18 8.36 7.72
N PHE A 75 -11.81 8.82 6.65
CA PHE A 75 -12.93 8.13 6.01
C PHE A 75 -12.56 6.70 5.57
N TYR A 76 -13.54 5.81 5.62
CA TYR A 76 -13.40 4.42 5.19
C TYR A 76 -12.96 4.33 3.71
N GLY A 77 -11.95 3.52 3.43
CA GLY A 77 -11.32 3.45 2.11
C GLY A 77 -10.11 4.38 1.93
N ARG A 78 -9.93 5.39 2.80
CA ARG A 78 -8.72 6.22 2.86
C ARG A 78 -7.89 6.01 4.13
N ASN A 79 -8.48 5.36 5.14
CA ASN A 79 -7.87 5.06 6.43
C ASN A 79 -6.75 4.04 6.36
N ARG A 80 -6.66 3.20 5.33
CA ARG A 80 -5.54 2.28 5.11
C ARG A 80 -4.81 2.65 3.84
N TRP A 81 -3.48 2.66 3.87
CA TRP A 81 -2.67 2.87 2.68
C TRP A 81 -1.33 2.15 2.77
N VAL A 82 -0.69 2.01 1.61
CA VAL A 82 0.65 1.42 1.47
C VAL A 82 1.60 2.50 0.97
N GLU A 83 2.80 2.53 1.52
CA GLU A 83 3.95 3.21 0.95
C GLU A 83 4.87 2.16 0.34
N TYR A 84 4.93 2.14 -1.00
CA TYR A 84 5.77 1.19 -1.72
C TYR A 84 7.24 1.37 -1.41
N ALA A 85 7.98 0.25 -1.47
CA ALA A 85 9.40 0.23 -1.20
C ALA A 85 10.18 1.25 -2.08
N PRO A 86 11.29 1.82 -1.58
CA PRO A 86 12.08 2.79 -2.35
C PRO A 86 12.68 2.25 -3.64
N HIS A 87 12.95 0.94 -3.72
CA HIS A 87 13.60 0.32 -4.87
C HIS A 87 12.73 0.33 -6.14
N PHE A 88 11.41 0.41 -6.00
CA PHE A 88 10.47 0.59 -7.12
C PHE A 88 10.48 2.01 -7.71
N ASN A 89 11.14 2.98 -7.07
CA ASN A 89 11.19 4.38 -7.52
C ASN A 89 9.81 4.93 -7.89
N LEU A 90 9.61 5.30 -9.17
CA LEU A 90 8.34 5.79 -9.73
C LEU A 90 7.50 4.69 -10.41
N GLU A 91 8.06 3.50 -10.59
CA GLU A 91 7.40 2.35 -11.23
C GLU A 91 6.70 1.47 -10.19
N TYR A 92 6.00 2.12 -9.25
CA TYR A 92 5.20 1.39 -8.27
C TYR A 92 3.86 0.99 -8.89
N ASP A 93 3.38 -0.20 -8.54
CA ASP A 93 2.13 -0.74 -9.05
C ASP A 93 1.30 -1.41 -7.94
N GLY A 94 -0.02 -1.39 -8.08
CA GLY A 94 -0.96 -2.05 -7.18
C GLY A 94 -0.71 -3.56 -7.04
N SER A 95 -0.16 -4.19 -8.08
CA SER A 95 0.18 -5.62 -8.07
C SER A 95 1.39 -5.97 -7.19
N GLN A 96 2.16 -4.99 -6.71
CA GLN A 96 3.33 -5.22 -5.84
C GLN A 96 2.95 -5.55 -4.39
N ILE A 97 1.67 -5.43 -4.02
CA ILE A 97 1.17 -5.84 -2.71
C ILE A 97 1.06 -7.38 -2.68
N PRO A 98 1.78 -8.07 -1.77
CA PRO A 98 1.66 -9.52 -1.64
C PRO A 98 0.27 -9.95 -1.18
N ALA A 99 -0.10 -11.19 -1.54
CA ALA A 99 -1.38 -11.80 -1.17
C ALA A 99 -1.71 -11.69 0.33
N ASP A 100 -0.68 -11.77 1.18
CA ASP A 100 -0.81 -11.59 2.63
C ASP A 100 -1.41 -10.22 2.99
N TRP A 101 -0.81 -9.14 2.49
CA TRP A 101 -1.24 -7.80 2.82
C TRP A 101 -2.43 -7.34 1.99
N PHE A 102 -2.67 -7.97 0.84
CA PHE A 102 -3.77 -7.66 -0.06
C PHE A 102 -5.13 -7.76 0.63
N GLY A 103 -5.36 -8.81 1.42
CA GLY A 103 -6.62 -9.01 2.15
C GLY A 103 -6.90 -7.90 3.16
N TRP A 104 -5.89 -7.49 3.94
CA TRP A 104 -6.03 -6.42 4.92
C TRP A 104 -6.21 -5.04 4.27
N MET A 105 -5.45 -4.77 3.21
CA MET A 105 -5.51 -3.51 2.46
C MET A 105 -6.90 -3.30 1.81
N HIS A 106 -7.53 -4.37 1.33
CA HIS A 106 -8.84 -4.34 0.68
C HIS A 106 -10.01 -4.67 1.62
N TYR A 107 -9.82 -4.54 2.94
CA TYR A 107 -10.85 -4.78 3.96
C TYR A 107 -11.52 -6.17 3.88
N LYS A 108 -10.81 -7.19 3.38
CA LYS A 108 -11.28 -8.58 3.47
C LYS A 108 -11.09 -9.15 4.86
N THR A 109 -10.06 -8.68 5.57
CA THR A 109 -9.71 -9.10 6.92
C THR A 109 -9.32 -7.88 7.75
N ASP A 110 -9.74 -7.83 9.01
CA ASP A 110 -9.32 -6.78 9.94
C ASP A 110 -7.93 -7.03 10.53
N LEU A 111 -7.53 -8.29 10.62
CA LEU A 111 -6.24 -8.67 11.15
C LEU A 111 -5.16 -8.53 10.06
N PRO A 112 -4.09 -7.74 10.31
CA PRO A 112 -2.93 -7.71 9.45
C PRO A 112 -2.12 -9.03 9.55
N PRO A 113 -1.29 -9.34 8.55
CA PRO A 113 -0.55 -10.61 8.46
C PRO A 113 0.35 -10.88 9.67
N ASN A 114 0.88 -9.82 10.27
CA ASN A 114 1.76 -9.92 11.44
C ASN A 114 1.03 -10.29 12.74
N ARG A 115 -0.29 -10.14 12.80
CA ARG A 115 -1.11 -10.51 13.97
C ARG A 115 -1.93 -11.77 13.73
N ASP A 116 -2.06 -12.18 12.47
CA ASP A 116 -2.84 -13.33 12.07
C ASP A 116 -1.95 -14.57 11.94
N GLY A 117 -1.89 -15.37 13.00
CA GLY A 117 -1.17 -16.65 13.00
C GLY A 117 -1.94 -17.80 12.33
N SER A 118 -3.16 -17.56 11.84
CA SER A 118 -4.01 -18.62 11.26
C SER A 118 -3.75 -18.87 9.77
N ARG A 119 -2.87 -18.08 9.16
CA ARG A 119 -2.60 -18.15 7.71
C ARG A 119 -1.81 -19.39 7.38
N ALA A 120 -2.45 -20.27 6.61
CA ALA A 120 -1.83 -21.52 6.19
C ALA A 120 -0.68 -21.25 5.20
N GLN A 121 0.50 -21.72 5.55
CA GLN A 121 1.66 -21.76 4.67
C GLN A 121 1.81 -23.20 4.16
N TYR A 122 1.65 -23.39 2.86
CA TYR A 122 1.74 -24.71 2.24
C TYR A 122 3.02 -24.86 1.41
N PRO A 123 3.61 -26.06 1.30
CA PRO A 123 4.85 -26.27 0.53
C PRO A 123 4.76 -25.93 -0.95
N TRP A 124 3.56 -25.93 -1.52
CA TRP A 124 3.30 -25.62 -2.94
C TRP A 124 3.01 -24.14 -3.18
N MET A 125 2.95 -23.31 -2.14
CA MET A 125 2.66 -21.89 -2.27
C MET A 125 3.87 -21.18 -2.87
N MET A 126 3.65 -20.49 -3.99
CA MET A 126 4.69 -19.70 -4.63
C MET A 126 4.83 -18.34 -3.95
N ASP A 127 6.05 -17.81 -3.99
CA ASP A 127 6.29 -16.43 -3.60
C ASP A 127 5.54 -15.46 -4.52
N HIS A 128 5.08 -14.35 -3.94
CA HIS A 128 4.41 -13.29 -4.68
C HIS A 128 5.29 -12.74 -5.81
N SER A 129 4.68 -12.54 -6.97
CA SER A 129 5.25 -11.86 -8.13
C SER A 129 4.31 -10.73 -8.52
N GLU A 130 4.89 -9.60 -8.88
CA GLU A 130 4.15 -8.48 -9.48
C GLU A 130 3.60 -8.84 -10.87
N ASN A 131 2.77 -7.96 -11.40
CA ASN A 131 2.22 -8.10 -12.74
C ASN A 131 3.29 -7.81 -13.81
N LEU A 132 3.69 -8.85 -14.55
CA LEU A 132 4.70 -8.78 -15.60
C LEU A 132 4.12 -8.51 -17.00
N SER A 133 2.83 -8.18 -17.10
CA SER A 133 2.18 -7.86 -18.38
C SER A 133 2.87 -6.70 -19.09
N GLY A 134 3.10 -6.81 -20.41
CA GLY A 134 3.80 -5.78 -21.19
C GLY A 134 5.32 -5.78 -21.02
N THR A 135 5.87 -6.65 -20.15
CA THR A 135 7.32 -6.87 -20.02
C THR A 135 7.77 -8.07 -20.85
N LYS A 136 9.09 -8.30 -20.93
CA LYS A 136 9.66 -9.50 -21.56
C LYS A 136 9.25 -10.80 -20.86
N ASN A 137 8.82 -10.73 -19.60
CA ASN A 137 8.44 -11.87 -18.77
C ASN A 137 6.92 -12.10 -18.72
N GLN A 138 6.16 -11.48 -19.62
CA GLN A 138 4.72 -11.69 -19.69
C GLN A 138 4.35 -13.14 -20.00
N TYR A 139 3.22 -13.59 -19.48
CA TYR A 139 2.70 -14.92 -19.80
C TYR A 139 2.27 -15.00 -21.27
N MET A 140 2.84 -15.95 -22.00
CA MET A 140 2.43 -16.27 -23.37
C MET A 140 1.82 -17.68 -23.38
N PRO A 141 0.54 -17.83 -23.74
CA PRO A 141 -0.08 -19.14 -23.76
C PRO A 141 0.54 -20.02 -24.85
N TYR A 142 0.70 -21.29 -24.55
CA TYR A 142 1.17 -22.32 -25.47
C TYR A 142 0.27 -23.55 -25.37
N SER A 143 0.28 -24.40 -26.41
CA SER A 143 -0.41 -25.68 -26.35
C SER A 143 0.30 -26.56 -25.33
N THR A 144 -0.41 -26.91 -24.25
CA THR A 144 0.05 -27.91 -23.27
C THR A 144 -0.08 -29.33 -23.81
N THR A 145 -0.71 -29.50 -24.97
CA THR A 145 -0.89 -30.80 -25.63
C THR A 145 0.17 -31.04 -26.70
N ARG A 146 0.65 -32.28 -26.76
CA ARG A 146 1.48 -32.77 -27.86
C ARG A 146 0.62 -32.99 -29.12
N PRO A 147 1.20 -32.96 -30.32
CA PRO A 147 0.51 -33.36 -31.54
C PRO A 147 -0.09 -34.76 -31.35
N LYS A 148 -1.37 -34.92 -31.71
CA LYS A 148 -2.07 -36.21 -31.59
C LYS A 148 -1.77 -37.17 -32.75
N VAL A 149 -1.37 -36.60 -33.88
CA VAL A 149 -1.04 -37.34 -35.10
C VAL A 149 0.45 -37.18 -35.34
N GLU A 150 1.15 -38.30 -35.37
CA GLU A 150 2.58 -38.34 -35.68
C GLU A 150 2.79 -38.26 -37.20
N ALA A 151 3.69 -37.40 -37.64
CA ALA A 151 4.03 -37.28 -39.05
C ALA A 151 4.96 -38.42 -39.49
N TRP A 152 4.78 -38.91 -40.71
CA TRP A 152 5.71 -39.89 -41.30
C TRP A 152 7.07 -39.23 -41.56
N ASP A 153 8.16 -39.86 -41.09
CA ASP A 153 9.54 -39.41 -41.30
C ASP A 153 10.24 -40.26 -42.38
N PRO A 154 10.51 -39.71 -43.58
CA PRO A 154 11.11 -40.46 -44.69
C PRO A 154 12.50 -41.03 -44.39
N LYS A 155 13.31 -40.34 -43.57
CA LYS A 155 14.71 -40.73 -43.31
C LYS A 155 14.81 -41.88 -42.30
N LYS A 156 13.79 -42.06 -41.46
CA LYS A 156 13.68 -43.23 -40.58
C LYS A 156 13.35 -44.49 -41.36
N ALA A 157 12.53 -44.39 -42.41
CA ALA A 157 12.12 -45.53 -43.23
C ALA A 157 13.28 -46.08 -44.10
N SER A 158 14.23 -45.25 -44.52
CA SER A 158 15.33 -45.65 -45.42
C SER A 158 16.55 -46.27 -44.73
N LYS A 159 16.58 -46.34 -43.39
CA LYS A 159 17.74 -46.80 -42.59
C LYS A 159 17.56 -48.18 -41.95
N SER A 160 16.47 -48.86 -42.23
CA SER A 160 16.14 -50.18 -41.67
C SER A 160 16.54 -51.36 -42.56
N GLU A 161 17.48 -51.17 -43.49
CA GLU A 161 18.15 -52.25 -44.26
C GLU A 161 19.57 -52.50 -43.76
#